data_AF-A0A952CAW4-F1
#
_entry.id   AF-A0A952CAW4-F1
#
_cell.length_a   1.000
_cell.length_b   1.000
_cell.length_c   1.000
_cell.angle_alpha   90.00
_cell.angle_beta   90.00
_cell.angle_gamma   90.00
#
_symmetry.space_group_name_H-M   'P 1'
#
loop_
_entity.id
_entity.type
_entity.pdbx_description
1 polymer ?
#
loop_
_entity_poly.entity_id
_entity_poly.type
_entity_poly.pdbx_seq_one_letter_code
_entity_poly.pdbx_strand_id
1 'polypeptide(L)'
;MSNFDSDGSFENDWNERGELAWNEFDWERYLREQDETINRYLAHYEACLGHPERIDEVARQMGWDDSRWESQDPGEEERSDTEVLAEDFGTDSEVYTLHKNPIYIATKALYLRLRRSWELQAGVPHKAPQDLALSYLGSLHHGEEQAMQAIHALEFGDYAMAISLFKRALSALNHSLALLTAPAAAAHPCVSQYWRDMRPSLFDLREVWLRVISECRSELENPVEDDED
;
A
#
# COMPACT_ATOMS: atom_id res chain seq x y z
N MET A 1 35.43 -20.17 -49.96
CA MET A 1 36.24 -20.69 -48.83
C MET A 1 35.93 -19.75 -47.68
N SER A 2 34.89 -20.03 -46.88
CA SER A 2 34.93 -20.93 -45.72
C SER A 2 35.96 -20.46 -44.70
N ASN A 3 35.50 -19.76 -43.66
CA ASN A 3 35.86 -20.07 -42.29
C ASN A 3 34.76 -19.52 -41.38
N PHE A 4 33.86 -20.42 -41.01
CA PHE A 4 32.85 -20.26 -39.99
C PHE A 4 33.39 -21.02 -38.78
N ASP A 5 34.21 -20.35 -37.97
CA ASP A 5 34.60 -20.88 -36.66
C ASP A 5 33.47 -20.51 -35.68
N SER A 6 32.36 -21.26 -35.82
CA SER A 6 31.38 -21.44 -34.76
C SER A 6 31.87 -22.62 -33.95
N ASP A 7 32.68 -22.34 -32.93
CA ASP A 7 32.93 -23.32 -31.88
C ASP A 7 32.46 -22.73 -30.54
N GLY A 8 31.88 -23.62 -29.76
CA GLY A 8 30.84 -23.33 -28.79
C GLY A 8 31.30 -22.57 -27.55
N SER A 9 30.42 -21.71 -27.05
CA SER A 9 30.34 -21.39 -25.63
C SER A 9 28.93 -20.95 -25.21
N PHE A 10 27.88 -21.61 -25.72
CA PHE A 10 26.53 -21.50 -25.17
C PHE A 10 26.25 -22.56 -24.09
N GLU A 11 27.29 -22.99 -23.38
CA GLU A 11 27.18 -23.94 -22.27
C GLU A 11 27.89 -23.34 -21.04
N ASN A 12 27.24 -22.38 -20.34
CA ASN A 12 27.22 -22.30 -18.87
C ASN A 12 26.68 -21.01 -18.21
N ASP A 13 26.23 -19.98 -18.93
CA ASP A 13 25.73 -18.76 -18.25
C ASP A 13 24.37 -18.90 -17.53
N TRP A 14 23.71 -20.06 -17.63
CA TRP A 14 22.49 -20.35 -16.87
C TRP A 14 22.74 -21.03 -15.51
N ASN A 15 23.98 -21.46 -15.23
CA ASN A 15 24.34 -22.15 -13.98
C ASN A 15 24.81 -21.18 -12.87
N GLU A 16 24.90 -19.87 -13.15
CA GLU A 16 25.24 -18.82 -12.18
C GLU A 16 24.02 -18.03 -11.68
N ARG A 17 22.80 -18.55 -11.84
CA ARG A 17 21.69 -18.09 -10.97
C ARG A 17 21.95 -18.65 -9.58
N GLY A 18 22.65 -17.88 -8.76
CA GLY A 18 23.02 -18.22 -7.39
C GLY A 18 21.90 -18.92 -6.63
N GLU A 19 22.30 -19.88 -5.80
CA GLU A 19 21.46 -20.75 -4.97
C GLU A 19 20.64 -19.98 -3.91
N LEU A 20 19.79 -19.00 -4.25
CA LEU A 20 18.65 -18.58 -3.42
C LEU A 20 17.68 -17.60 -4.11
N ALA A 21 17.46 -17.72 -5.42
CA ALA A 21 16.33 -17.00 -6.04
C ALA A 21 15.02 -17.72 -5.67
N TRP A 22 14.09 -17.01 -5.02
CA TRP A 22 12.74 -17.52 -4.74
C TRP A 22 12.11 -18.10 -6.01
N ASN A 23 11.57 -19.31 -5.90
CA ASN A 23 10.80 -19.92 -6.99
C ASN A 23 9.35 -19.40 -7.00
N GLU A 24 8.56 -19.76 -8.01
CA GLU A 24 7.16 -19.33 -8.13
C GLU A 24 6.30 -19.69 -6.90
N PHE A 25 6.54 -20.85 -6.28
CA PHE A 25 5.83 -21.27 -5.08
C PHE A 25 6.18 -20.40 -3.87
N ASP A 26 7.45 -20.02 -3.73
CA ASP A 26 7.90 -19.10 -2.67
C ASP A 26 7.24 -17.73 -2.86
N TRP A 27 7.16 -17.22 -4.10
CA TRP A 27 6.47 -15.97 -4.41
C TRP A 27 4.96 -16.04 -4.14
N GLU A 28 4.29 -17.12 -4.51
CA GLU A 28 2.86 -17.30 -4.23
C GLU A 28 2.59 -17.35 -2.72
N ARG A 29 3.45 -18.05 -1.96
CA ARG A 29 3.35 -18.06 -0.49
C ARG A 29 3.52 -16.65 0.07
N TYR A 30 4.56 -15.93 -0.37
CA TYR A 30 4.79 -14.56 0.04
C TYR A 30 3.60 -13.64 -0.27
N LEU A 31 3.06 -13.70 -1.50
CA LEU A 31 1.93 -12.87 -1.90
C LEU A 31 0.69 -13.12 -1.03
N ARG A 32 0.43 -14.37 -0.63
CA ARG A 32 -0.63 -14.69 0.34
C ARG A 32 -0.36 -14.07 1.72
N GLU A 33 0.88 -14.13 2.20
CA GLU A 33 1.27 -13.48 3.45
C GLU A 33 1.14 -11.94 3.36
N GLN A 34 1.35 -11.35 2.18
CA GLN A 34 1.09 -9.93 1.95
C GLN A 34 -0.41 -9.60 1.95
N ASP A 35 -1.26 -10.44 1.35
CA ASP A 35 -2.71 -10.31 1.45
C ASP A 35 -3.18 -10.39 2.91
N GLU A 36 -2.61 -11.29 3.71
CA GLU A 36 -2.88 -11.37 5.16
C GLU A 36 -2.45 -10.09 5.88
N THR A 37 -1.33 -9.49 5.50
CA THR A 37 -0.84 -8.23 6.07
C THR A 37 -1.79 -7.06 5.77
N ILE A 38 -2.35 -6.99 4.56
CA ILE A 38 -3.39 -6.01 4.20
C ILE A 38 -4.64 -6.20 5.07
N ASN A 39 -5.09 -7.44 5.28
CA ASN A 39 -6.25 -7.70 6.14
C ASN A 39 -5.95 -7.43 7.62
N ARG A 40 -4.70 -7.64 8.07
CA ARG A 40 -4.25 -7.31 9.43
C ARG A 40 -4.31 -5.80 9.67
N TYR A 41 -3.77 -5.00 8.74
CA TYR A 41 -3.90 -3.55 8.79
C TYR A 41 -5.37 -3.13 8.88
N LEU A 42 -6.24 -3.72 8.05
CA LEU A 42 -7.66 -3.41 8.05
C LEU A 42 -8.32 -3.73 9.39
N ALA A 43 -7.97 -4.84 10.03
CA ALA A 43 -8.50 -5.20 11.35
C ALA A 43 -8.10 -4.19 12.44
N HIS A 44 -6.83 -3.78 12.47
CA HIS A 44 -6.36 -2.72 13.37
C HIS A 44 -7.07 -1.40 13.10
N TYR A 45 -7.22 -1.05 11.82
CA TYR A 45 -7.90 0.16 11.39
C TYR A 45 -9.38 0.20 11.83
N GLU A 46 -10.10 -0.92 11.69
CA GLU A 46 -11.49 -1.02 12.13
C GLU A 46 -11.63 -0.90 13.65
N ALA A 47 -10.69 -1.46 14.42
CA ALA A 47 -10.65 -1.29 15.87
C ALA A 47 -10.40 0.18 16.28
N CYS A 48 -9.76 0.97 15.42
CA CYS A 48 -9.37 2.36 15.68
C CYS A 48 -10.30 3.41 15.05
N LEU A 49 -11.47 3.05 14.51
CA LEU A 49 -12.37 4.00 13.84
C LEU A 49 -12.80 5.20 14.70
N GLY A 50 -12.86 5.01 16.03
CA GLY A 50 -13.17 6.08 16.98
C GLY A 50 -11.96 6.93 17.41
N HIS A 51 -10.74 6.55 17.01
CA HIS A 51 -9.51 7.24 17.40
C HIS A 51 -9.28 8.47 16.50
N PRO A 52 -8.93 9.65 17.07
CA PRO A 52 -8.66 10.85 16.28
C PRO A 52 -7.45 10.65 15.35
N GLU A 53 -6.38 10.03 15.86
CA GLU A 53 -5.13 9.73 15.14
C GLU A 53 -5.08 8.25 14.73
N ARG A 54 -6.12 7.79 14.04
CA ARG A 54 -6.28 6.36 13.70
C ARG A 54 -5.21 5.83 12.75
N ILE A 55 -4.70 6.66 11.83
CA ILE A 55 -3.65 6.25 10.89
C ILE A 55 -2.36 5.96 11.67
N ASP A 56 -1.98 6.87 12.55
CA ASP A 56 -0.76 6.77 13.37
C ASP A 56 -0.86 5.64 14.40
N GLU A 57 -2.03 5.47 15.02
CA GLU A 57 -2.30 4.35 15.92
C GLU A 57 -2.14 3.00 15.23
N VAL A 58 -2.67 2.85 14.01
CA VAL A 58 -2.54 1.62 13.23
C VAL A 58 -1.08 1.41 12.81
N ALA A 59 -0.37 2.46 12.39
CA ALA A 59 1.05 2.36 12.07
C ALA A 59 1.86 1.83 13.25
N ARG A 60 1.59 2.30 14.48
CA ARG A 60 2.22 1.80 15.70
C ARG A 60 1.89 0.33 15.98
N GLN A 61 0.64 -0.08 15.79
CA GLN A 61 0.22 -1.48 15.94
C GLN A 61 0.84 -2.40 14.88
N MET A 62 1.10 -1.87 13.68
CA MET A 62 1.82 -2.55 12.61
C MET A 62 3.34 -2.56 12.81
N GLY A 63 3.85 -1.84 13.82
CA GLY A 63 5.29 -1.75 14.10
C GLY A 63 6.05 -0.84 13.13
N TRP A 64 5.38 0.11 12.47
CA TRP A 64 5.97 1.06 11.54
C TRP A 64 6.41 2.38 12.19
N ASP A 65 6.30 2.48 13.50
CA ASP A 65 6.74 3.64 14.27
C ASP A 65 8.24 3.48 14.59
N ASP A 66 9.05 4.45 14.14
CA ASP A 66 10.53 4.49 14.27
C ASP A 66 11.02 4.49 15.73
N SER A 67 10.12 4.74 16.69
CA SER A 67 10.46 4.69 18.11
C SER A 67 10.99 3.34 18.61
N ARG A 68 10.78 2.22 17.90
CA ARG A 68 11.47 0.95 18.21
C ARG A 68 12.93 0.89 17.75
N TRP A 69 13.27 1.61 16.68
CA TRP A 69 14.61 1.63 16.09
C TRP A 69 15.52 2.61 16.83
N GLU A 70 14.96 3.72 17.31
CA GLU A 70 15.68 4.70 18.15
C GLU A 70 15.91 4.24 19.60
N SER A 71 15.13 3.25 20.08
CA SER A 71 15.19 2.77 21.48
C SER A 71 16.17 1.62 21.72
N GLN A 72 16.95 1.19 20.72
CA GLN A 72 18.00 0.21 20.93
C GLN A 72 19.25 0.91 21.48
N ASP A 73 19.15 1.36 22.73
CA ASP A 73 20.31 1.75 23.54
C ASP A 73 21.24 0.53 23.67
N PRO A 74 22.57 0.63 23.43
CA PRO A 74 23.48 -0.52 23.42
C PRO A 74 23.84 -1.02 24.83
N GLY A 75 22.90 -0.98 25.78
CA GLY A 75 23.09 -1.41 27.15
C GLY A 75 21.80 -1.93 27.77
N GLU A 76 21.91 -3.11 28.40
CA GLU A 76 20.90 -3.77 29.26
C GLU A 76 19.90 -4.67 28.48
N GLU A 77 19.79 -5.99 28.65
CA GLU A 77 20.31 -7.01 29.58
C GLU A 77 20.16 -8.38 28.88
N GLU A 78 20.97 -9.37 29.26
CA GLU A 78 20.97 -10.76 28.76
C GLU A 78 19.56 -11.38 28.74
N ARG A 79 18.89 -11.36 27.58
CA ARG A 79 17.78 -12.28 27.31
C ARG A 79 18.38 -13.62 26.92
N SER A 80 17.90 -14.69 27.57
CA SER A 80 18.32 -16.06 27.30
C SER A 80 18.33 -16.35 25.80
N ASP A 81 19.47 -16.82 25.29
CA ASP A 81 19.69 -17.22 23.89
C ASP A 81 18.60 -18.17 23.33
N THR A 82 17.76 -18.77 24.16
CA THR A 82 16.69 -19.68 23.72
C THR A 82 15.38 -18.95 23.37
N GLU A 83 15.13 -17.74 23.88
CA GLU A 83 13.94 -16.94 23.52
C GLU A 83 14.21 -15.94 22.38
N VAL A 84 15.47 -15.52 22.18
CA VAL A 84 15.86 -14.67 21.04
C VAL A 84 15.79 -15.45 19.73
N LEU A 85 16.09 -16.76 19.74
CA LEU A 85 16.03 -17.63 18.56
C LEU A 85 14.61 -17.93 18.06
N ALA A 86 13.55 -17.52 18.77
CA ALA A 86 12.17 -17.67 18.31
C ALA A 86 11.63 -16.38 17.64
N GLU A 87 12.18 -15.21 17.98
CA GLU A 87 11.85 -13.92 17.35
C GLU A 87 12.86 -13.53 16.23
N ASP A 88 14.03 -14.19 16.19
CA ASP A 88 15.10 -13.95 15.19
C ASP A 88 14.99 -14.84 13.93
N PHE A 89 13.87 -15.55 13.74
CA PHE A 89 13.51 -16.12 12.42
C PHE A 89 12.90 -15.05 11.48
N GLY A 90 13.06 -13.76 11.78
CA GLY A 90 12.96 -12.67 10.82
C GLY A 90 14.22 -12.64 9.95
N THR A 91 14.30 -13.59 9.03
CA THR A 91 15.38 -13.84 8.07
C THR A 91 16.04 -12.56 7.52
N ASP A 92 17.35 -12.44 7.76
CA ASP A 92 18.32 -11.50 7.15
C ASP A 92 18.49 -11.68 5.61
N SER A 93 17.47 -12.23 4.93
CA SER A 93 17.46 -12.56 3.49
C SER A 93 16.06 -12.40 2.88
N GLU A 94 15.20 -11.56 3.44
CA GLU A 94 13.92 -11.26 2.80
C GLU A 94 14.07 -10.13 1.79
N VAL A 95 13.90 -10.44 0.50
CA VAL A 95 13.85 -9.47 -0.59
C VAL A 95 12.86 -8.36 -0.24
N TYR A 96 13.32 -7.11 -0.24
CA TYR A 96 12.42 -5.96 -0.12
C TYR A 96 11.52 -5.91 -1.36
N THR A 97 10.21 -5.80 -1.14
CA THR A 97 9.25 -5.59 -2.23
C THR A 97 8.32 -4.46 -1.87
N LEU A 98 7.74 -3.83 -2.90
CA LEU A 98 6.70 -2.82 -2.78
C LEU A 98 5.57 -3.21 -1.80
N HIS A 99 5.25 -4.51 -1.69
CA HIS A 99 4.16 -4.98 -0.84
C HIS A 99 4.43 -4.77 0.65
N LYS A 100 5.70 -4.58 1.04
CA LYS A 100 6.11 -4.21 2.40
C LYS A 100 5.98 -2.71 2.68
N ASN A 101 5.83 -1.87 1.65
CA ASN A 101 5.69 -0.43 1.82
C ASN A 101 4.41 -0.11 2.63
N PRO A 102 4.51 0.60 3.78
CA PRO A 102 3.36 1.00 4.60
C PRO A 102 2.24 1.71 3.82
N ILE A 103 2.60 2.58 2.87
CA ILE A 103 1.68 3.35 2.03
C ILE A 103 0.92 2.41 1.09
N TYR A 104 1.59 1.40 0.54
CA TYR A 104 0.97 0.36 -0.29
C TYR A 104 -0.09 -0.39 0.52
N ILE A 105 0.29 -0.90 1.69
CA ILE A 105 -0.57 -1.69 2.56
C ILE A 105 -1.78 -0.87 3.01
N ALA A 106 -1.55 0.33 3.53
CA ALA A 106 -2.61 1.23 3.99
C ALA A 106 -3.58 1.59 2.86
N THR A 107 -3.06 1.95 1.68
CA THR A 107 -3.89 2.30 0.53
C THR A 107 -4.74 1.11 0.07
N LYS A 108 -4.14 -0.08 -0.08
CA LYS A 108 -4.85 -1.30 -0.45
C LYS A 108 -5.92 -1.69 0.56
N ALA A 109 -5.61 -1.64 1.85
CA ALA A 109 -6.55 -2.00 2.92
C ALA A 109 -7.76 -1.07 2.96
N LEU A 110 -7.54 0.25 2.84
CA LEU A 110 -8.64 1.23 2.84
C LEU A 110 -9.52 1.10 1.59
N TYR A 111 -8.94 0.90 0.40
CA TYR A 111 -9.73 0.62 -0.81
C TYR A 111 -10.49 -0.70 -0.71
N LEU A 112 -9.89 -1.73 -0.12
CA LEU A 112 -10.54 -3.02 0.13
C LEU A 112 -11.78 -2.85 1.02
N ARG A 113 -11.68 -2.04 2.09
CA ARG A 113 -12.80 -1.70 2.97
C ARG A 113 -13.93 -1.02 2.21
N LEU A 114 -13.61 0.02 1.44
CA LEU A 114 -14.58 0.77 0.64
C LEU A 114 -15.31 -0.13 -0.35
N ARG A 115 -14.55 -0.92 -1.13
CA ARG A 115 -15.09 -1.84 -2.14
C ARG A 115 -15.97 -2.91 -1.51
N ARG A 116 -15.48 -3.66 -0.52
CA ARG A 116 -16.25 -4.74 0.14
C ARG A 116 -17.54 -4.21 0.76
N SER A 117 -17.48 -3.08 1.46
CA SER A 117 -18.66 -2.45 2.07
C SER A 117 -19.67 -2.00 1.02
N TRP A 118 -19.21 -1.42 -0.09
CA TRP A 118 -20.09 -1.00 -1.17
C TRP A 118 -20.74 -2.18 -1.88
N GLU A 119 -19.98 -3.22 -2.21
CA GLU A 119 -20.47 -4.45 -2.85
C GLU A 119 -21.56 -5.13 -2.01
N LEU A 120 -21.38 -5.20 -0.69
CA LEU A 120 -22.40 -5.74 0.22
C LEU A 120 -23.71 -4.94 0.20
N GLN A 121 -23.62 -3.62 0.08
CA GLN A 121 -24.78 -2.73 0.11
C GLN A 121 -25.47 -2.60 -1.25
N ALA A 122 -24.70 -2.33 -2.30
CA ALA A 122 -25.15 -2.13 -3.67
C ALA A 122 -25.47 -3.44 -4.40
N GLY A 123 -24.97 -4.58 -3.92
CA GLY A 123 -25.31 -5.91 -4.45
C GLY A 123 -26.75 -6.33 -4.15
N VAL A 124 -27.43 -5.67 -3.21
CA VAL A 124 -28.85 -5.93 -2.95
C VAL A 124 -29.72 -5.15 -3.94
N PRO A 125 -30.63 -5.82 -4.68
CA PRO A 125 -31.50 -5.17 -5.65
C PRO A 125 -32.26 -3.98 -5.04
N HIS A 126 -32.37 -2.90 -5.80
CA HIS A 126 -33.11 -1.67 -5.46
C HIS A 126 -32.57 -0.84 -4.27
N LYS A 127 -31.46 -1.21 -3.64
CA LYS A 127 -30.87 -0.40 -2.55
C LYS A 127 -30.08 0.83 -3.03
N ALA A 128 -29.45 0.73 -4.20
CA ALA A 128 -28.70 1.81 -4.82
C ALA A 128 -29.08 1.92 -6.30
N PRO A 129 -29.14 3.14 -6.87
CA PRO A 129 -29.24 3.32 -8.32
C PRO A 129 -28.08 2.63 -9.03
N GLN A 130 -28.36 1.88 -10.10
CA GLN A 130 -27.35 1.12 -10.82
C GLN A 130 -26.26 2.01 -11.43
N ASP A 131 -26.63 3.15 -11.99
CA ASP A 131 -25.70 4.11 -12.57
C ASP A 131 -24.72 4.66 -11.51
N LEU A 132 -25.24 4.97 -10.32
CA LEU A 132 -24.41 5.38 -9.18
C LEU A 132 -23.47 4.24 -8.75
N ALA A 133 -23.97 3.01 -8.66
CA ALA A 133 -23.16 1.86 -8.26
C ALA A 133 -21.98 1.61 -9.19
N LEU A 134 -22.21 1.66 -10.50
CA LEU A 134 -21.16 1.50 -11.51
C LEU A 134 -20.20 2.68 -11.52
N SER A 135 -20.71 3.91 -11.52
CA SER A 135 -19.89 5.12 -11.53
C SER A 135 -19.00 5.22 -10.30
N TYR A 136 -19.53 4.86 -9.12
CA TYR A 136 -18.78 4.89 -7.87
C TYR A 136 -17.67 3.84 -7.84
N LEU A 137 -17.97 2.59 -8.24
CA LEU A 137 -16.95 1.54 -8.34
C LEU A 137 -15.85 1.89 -9.35
N GLY A 138 -16.24 2.43 -10.52
CA GLY A 138 -15.29 2.90 -11.52
C GLY A 138 -14.40 4.04 -11.00
N SER A 139 -14.99 4.99 -10.26
CA SER A 139 -14.23 6.08 -9.63
C SER A 139 -13.27 5.58 -8.54
N LEU A 140 -13.67 4.61 -7.73
CA LEU A 140 -12.80 4.00 -6.72
C LEU A 140 -11.62 3.30 -7.37
N HIS A 141 -11.88 2.46 -8.38
CA HIS A 141 -10.84 1.74 -9.11
C HIS A 141 -9.84 2.68 -9.78
N HIS A 142 -10.32 3.74 -10.44
CA HIS A 142 -9.44 4.73 -11.05
C HIS A 142 -8.55 5.43 -10.01
N GLY A 143 -9.11 5.78 -8.84
CA GLY A 143 -8.31 6.36 -7.75
C GLY A 143 -7.25 5.39 -7.23
N GLU A 144 -7.61 4.12 -7.03
CA GLU A 144 -6.68 3.07 -6.58
C GLU A 144 -5.55 2.89 -7.58
N GLU A 145 -5.85 2.81 -8.87
CA GLU A 145 -4.85 2.66 -9.94
C GLU A 145 -3.83 3.82 -9.94
N GLN A 146 -4.33 5.07 -9.86
CA GLN A 146 -3.46 6.25 -9.81
C GLN A 146 -2.59 6.27 -8.55
N ALA A 147 -3.14 5.86 -7.40
CA ALA A 147 -2.36 5.76 -6.16
C ALA A 147 -1.29 4.66 -6.26
N MET A 148 -1.60 3.49 -6.83
CA MET A 148 -0.61 2.42 -7.02
C MET A 148 0.52 2.86 -7.94
N GLN A 149 0.21 3.51 -9.06
CA GLN A 149 1.24 4.09 -9.94
C GLN A 149 2.10 5.13 -9.22
N ALA A 150 1.50 5.94 -8.34
CA ALA A 150 2.23 6.94 -7.56
C ALA A 150 3.21 6.30 -6.57
N ILE A 151 2.81 5.21 -5.89
CA ILE A 151 3.68 4.49 -4.96
C ILE A 151 4.81 3.80 -5.74
N HIS A 152 4.54 3.21 -6.90
CA HIS A 152 5.62 2.72 -7.76
C HIS A 152 6.62 3.82 -8.13
N ALA A 153 6.14 5.00 -8.51
CA ALA A 153 7.02 6.14 -8.82
C ALA A 153 7.88 6.55 -7.61
N LEU A 154 7.30 6.47 -6.40
CA LEU A 154 8.02 6.72 -5.13
C LEU A 154 9.17 5.72 -4.92
N GLU A 155 8.94 4.43 -5.15
CA GLU A 155 9.98 3.39 -5.02
C GLU A 155 11.15 3.59 -5.99
N PHE A 156 10.92 4.27 -7.13
CA PHE A 156 11.96 4.61 -8.09
C PHE A 156 12.60 5.99 -7.86
N GLY A 157 12.19 6.73 -6.81
CA GLY A 157 12.70 8.06 -6.51
C GLY A 157 12.16 9.17 -7.42
N ASP A 158 11.17 8.88 -8.27
CA ASP A 158 10.57 9.85 -9.19
C ASP A 158 9.52 10.74 -8.48
N TYR A 159 9.97 11.56 -7.53
CA TYR A 159 9.10 12.34 -6.63
C TYR A 159 8.12 13.26 -7.38
N ALA A 160 8.55 13.91 -8.47
CA ALA A 160 7.68 14.78 -9.26
C ALA A 160 6.54 14.01 -9.95
N MET A 161 6.83 12.79 -10.43
CA MET A 161 5.83 11.89 -11.01
C MET A 161 4.89 11.36 -9.92
N ALA A 162 5.43 10.92 -8.78
CA ALA A 162 4.65 10.48 -7.63
C ALA A 162 3.66 11.55 -7.17
N ILE A 163 4.10 12.81 -7.00
CA ILE A 163 3.23 13.94 -6.64
C ILE A 163 2.12 14.13 -7.68
N SER A 164 2.45 14.05 -8.96
CA SER A 164 1.48 14.24 -10.05
C SER A 164 0.41 13.13 -10.06
N LEU A 165 0.81 11.88 -9.84
CA LEU A 165 -0.09 10.73 -9.76
C LEU A 165 -0.95 10.76 -8.49
N PHE A 166 -0.40 11.10 -7.32
CA PHE A 166 -1.21 11.28 -6.11
C PHE A 166 -2.22 12.42 -6.24
N LYS A 167 -1.88 13.53 -6.94
CA LYS A 167 -2.87 14.58 -7.26
C LYS A 167 -4.00 14.05 -8.14
N ARG A 168 -3.71 13.16 -9.10
CA ARG A 168 -4.73 12.49 -9.93
C ARG A 168 -5.58 11.54 -9.09
N ALA A 169 -4.97 10.76 -8.18
CA ALA A 169 -5.68 9.92 -7.23
C ALA A 169 -6.62 10.73 -6.31
N LEU A 170 -6.15 11.87 -5.78
CA LEU A 170 -6.96 12.80 -4.99
C LEU A 170 -8.12 13.38 -5.80
N SER A 171 -7.93 13.69 -7.08
CA SER A 171 -9.01 14.13 -7.97
C SER A 171 -10.08 13.05 -8.15
N ALA A 172 -9.66 11.79 -8.38
CA ALA A 172 -10.56 10.65 -8.48
C ALA A 172 -11.31 10.39 -7.15
N LEU A 173 -10.65 10.53 -6.02
CA LEU A 173 -11.25 10.42 -4.69
C LEU A 173 -12.28 11.54 -4.45
N ASN A 174 -11.98 12.78 -4.85
CA ASN A 174 -12.96 13.88 -4.80
C ASN A 174 -14.16 13.60 -5.71
N HIS A 175 -13.96 12.97 -6.86
CA HIS A 175 -15.08 12.52 -7.71
C HIS A 175 -15.94 11.45 -7.01
N SER A 176 -15.31 10.46 -6.37
CA SER A 176 -16.01 9.47 -5.53
C SER A 176 -16.84 10.12 -4.43
N LEU A 177 -16.30 11.14 -3.75
CA LEU A 177 -17.02 11.92 -2.75
C LEU A 177 -18.21 12.68 -3.34
N ALA A 178 -18.03 13.30 -4.51
CA ALA A 178 -19.09 14.03 -5.20
C ALA A 178 -20.26 13.12 -5.59
N LEU A 179 -19.98 11.89 -6.03
CA LEU A 179 -21.00 10.90 -6.37
C LEU A 179 -21.86 10.53 -5.16
N LEU A 180 -21.24 10.28 -3.99
CA LEU A 180 -21.96 9.89 -2.77
C LEU A 180 -22.74 11.05 -2.14
N THR A 181 -22.23 12.27 -2.28
CA THR A 181 -22.83 13.48 -1.66
C THR A 181 -23.84 14.19 -2.57
N ALA A 182 -23.96 13.78 -3.83
CA ALA A 182 -24.95 14.32 -4.76
C ALA A 182 -26.36 14.18 -4.19
N PRO A 183 -27.25 15.19 -4.32
CA PRO A 183 -28.58 15.16 -3.71
C PRO A 183 -29.42 13.93 -4.08
N ALA A 184 -29.33 13.47 -5.33
CA ALA A 184 -30.01 12.27 -5.80
C ALA A 184 -29.50 11.01 -5.11
N ALA A 185 -28.19 10.90 -4.90
CA ALA A 185 -27.55 9.78 -4.20
C ALA A 185 -27.88 9.82 -2.70
N ALA A 186 -27.74 11.00 -2.07
CA ALA A 186 -27.98 11.21 -0.65
C ALA A 186 -29.44 11.01 -0.23
N ALA A 187 -30.39 11.02 -1.16
CA ALA A 187 -31.79 10.69 -0.92
C ALA A 187 -32.01 9.19 -0.66
N HIS A 188 -31.09 8.31 -1.07
CA HIS A 188 -31.18 6.87 -0.83
C HIS A 188 -30.60 6.50 0.53
N PRO A 189 -31.39 5.95 1.48
CA PRO A 189 -30.93 5.66 2.83
C PRO A 189 -29.70 4.75 2.90
N CYS A 190 -29.60 3.79 1.98
CA CYS A 190 -28.44 2.89 1.87
C CYS A 190 -27.15 3.68 1.58
N VAL A 191 -27.21 4.61 0.63
CA VAL A 191 -26.07 5.44 0.23
C VAL A 191 -25.70 6.41 1.35
N SER A 192 -26.69 7.02 2.02
CA SER A 192 -26.43 7.92 3.15
C SER A 192 -25.79 7.18 4.33
N GLN A 193 -26.19 5.94 4.58
CA GLN A 193 -25.60 5.08 5.62
C GLN A 193 -24.16 4.71 5.26
N TYR A 194 -23.94 4.19 4.03
CA TYR A 194 -22.62 3.89 3.51
C TYR A 194 -21.67 5.10 3.63
N TRP A 195 -22.12 6.27 3.19
CA TRP A 195 -21.35 7.51 3.30
C TRP A 195 -20.93 7.79 4.73
N ARG A 196 -21.84 7.66 5.70
CA ARG A 196 -21.54 7.90 7.11
C ARG A 196 -20.45 6.96 7.63
N ASP A 197 -20.52 5.69 7.27
CA ASP A 197 -19.64 4.64 7.78
C ASP A 197 -18.26 4.65 7.08
N MET A 198 -18.22 5.05 5.82
CA MET A 198 -17.02 5.05 4.98
C MET A 198 -16.31 6.40 4.89
N ARG A 199 -16.97 7.48 5.32
CA ARG A 199 -16.39 8.82 5.36
C ARG A 199 -15.00 8.83 6.02
N PRO A 200 -14.75 8.22 7.20
CA PRO A 200 -13.42 8.20 7.80
C PRO A 200 -12.35 7.68 6.84
N SER A 201 -12.56 6.53 6.19
CA SER A 201 -11.58 5.94 5.28
C SER A 201 -11.31 6.75 4.03
N LEU A 202 -12.32 7.42 3.49
CA LEU A 202 -12.12 8.33 2.35
C LEU A 202 -11.25 9.54 2.74
N PHE A 203 -11.45 10.09 3.94
CA PHE A 203 -10.63 11.19 4.43
C PHE A 203 -9.22 10.73 4.83
N ASP A 204 -9.07 9.51 5.35
CA ASP A 204 -7.76 8.96 5.71
C ASP A 204 -6.91 8.64 4.49
N LEU A 205 -7.51 8.09 3.42
CA LEU A 205 -6.81 7.91 2.14
C LEU A 205 -6.25 9.26 1.65
N ARG A 206 -7.07 10.30 1.72
CA ARG A 206 -6.63 11.66 1.37
C ARG A 206 -5.49 12.13 2.27
N GLU A 207 -5.59 11.90 3.58
CA GLU A 207 -4.56 12.32 4.54
C GLU A 207 -3.23 11.61 4.29
N VAL A 208 -3.23 10.28 4.13
CA VAL A 208 -2.03 9.48 3.79
C VAL A 208 -1.34 10.07 2.57
N TRP A 209 -2.04 10.28 1.46
CA TRP A 209 -1.41 10.80 0.25
C TRP A 209 -0.96 12.25 0.37
N LEU A 210 -1.62 13.07 1.18
CA LEU A 210 -1.18 14.44 1.42
C LEU A 210 0.11 14.49 2.24
N ARG A 211 0.28 13.61 3.23
CA ARG A 211 1.53 13.46 3.98
C ARG A 211 2.68 13.06 3.04
N VAL A 212 2.47 12.03 2.23
CA VAL A 212 3.45 11.58 1.22
C VAL A 212 3.79 12.66 0.19
N ILE A 213 2.79 13.39 -0.33
CA ILE A 213 3.05 14.53 -1.23
C ILE A 213 3.92 15.60 -0.55
N SER A 214 3.72 15.84 0.75
CA SER A 214 4.51 16.80 1.51
C SER A 214 5.96 16.35 1.61
N GLU A 215 6.20 15.09 1.98
CA GLU A 215 7.52 14.46 2.05
C GLU A 215 8.23 14.52 0.69
N CYS A 216 7.57 14.08 -0.39
CA CYS A 216 8.14 14.16 -1.74
C CYS A 216 8.53 15.58 -2.16
N ARG A 217 7.84 16.62 -1.67
CA ARG A 217 8.22 18.02 -1.97
C ARG A 217 9.45 18.44 -1.20
N SER A 218 9.56 18.04 0.05
CA SER A 218 10.77 18.27 0.86
C SER A 218 11.99 17.60 0.24
N GLU A 219 11.86 16.38 -0.27
CA GLU A 219 12.92 15.67 -1.00
C GLU A 219 13.31 16.38 -2.31
N LEU A 220 12.35 16.95 -3.04
CA LEU A 220 12.65 17.73 -4.25
C LEU A 220 13.33 19.08 -3.97
N GLU A 221 13.06 19.67 -2.80
CA GLU A 221 13.67 20.94 -2.37
C GLU A 221 15.10 20.73 -1.85
N ASN A 222 15.41 19.54 -1.32
CA ASN A 222 16.74 19.12 -0.89
C ASN A 222 17.20 17.91 -1.72
N PRO A 223 17.48 18.06 -3.04
CA PRO A 223 18.10 16.98 -3.78
C PRO A 223 19.40 16.63 -3.04
N VAL A 224 19.52 15.38 -2.60
CA VAL A 224 20.75 14.86 -1.99
C VAL A 224 21.90 15.37 -2.83
N GLU A 225 22.81 16.14 -2.22
CA GLU A 225 24.05 16.53 -2.89
C GLU A 225 24.70 15.21 -3.28
N ASP A 226 24.65 14.86 -4.57
CA ASP A 226 25.34 13.69 -5.09
C ASP A 226 26.79 13.83 -4.63
N ASP A 227 27.22 12.98 -3.70
CA ASP A 227 28.59 12.88 -3.27
C ASP A 227 29.44 12.68 -4.53
N GLU A 228 30.19 13.72 -4.90
CA GLU A 228 31.16 13.70 -5.98
C GLU A 228 32.28 12.71 -5.60
N ASP A 229 32.26 11.52 -6.20
CA ASP A 229 33.42 10.61 -6.31
C ASP A 229 33.86 10.40 -7.78
#